data_AF-A0A454CX13-F1
#
_entry.id   AF-A0A454CX13-F1
#
_cell.length_a   1.000
_cell.length_b   1.000
_cell.length_c   1.000
_cell.angle_alpha   90.00
_cell.angle_beta   90.00
_cell.angle_gamma   90.00
#
_symmetry.space_group_name_H-M   'P 1'
#
loop_
_entity.id
_entity.type
_entity.pdbx_description
1 polymer ?
#
loop_
_entity_poly.entity_id
_entity_poly.type
_entity_poly.pdbx_seq_one_letter_code
_entity_poly.pdbx_strand_id
1 'polypeptide(L)'
;MPVEAIGKCLYEPIENGVELYHAHFLLDSQHSEYTSPIAKILFDANTQLWCFYVPKYRGEELMWVPYEKLPSSETLEVLLAELESDPQACFWD
;
A
#
# COMPACT_ATOMS: atom_id res chain seq x y z
N MET A 1 15.59 20.39 -15.78
CA MET A 1 14.21 20.47 -15.23
C MET A 1 14.19 19.49 -14.07
N PRO A 2 13.90 19.88 -12.82
CA PRO A 2 14.23 19.02 -11.68
C PRO A 2 13.20 17.88 -11.55
N VAL A 3 13.65 16.71 -12.02
CA VAL A 3 13.49 15.35 -11.50
C VAL A 3 12.43 15.14 -10.41
N GLU A 4 11.31 14.54 -10.82
CA GLU A 4 10.75 13.31 -10.23
C GLU A 4 10.92 13.17 -8.71
N ALA A 5 10.24 14.02 -7.94
CA ALA A 5 9.84 13.71 -6.57
C ALA A 5 8.36 13.30 -6.54
N ILE A 6 8.00 12.36 -7.40
CA ILE A 6 6.73 11.63 -7.26
C ILE A 6 7.01 10.59 -6.17
N GLY A 7 6.24 10.63 -5.09
CA GLY A 7 6.48 9.83 -3.88
C GLY A 7 6.79 8.38 -4.21
N LYS A 8 7.93 7.89 -3.73
CA LYS A 8 8.29 6.48 -3.91
C LYS A 8 7.33 5.67 -3.04
N CYS A 9 6.60 4.74 -3.65
CA CYS A 9 6.01 3.65 -2.91
C CYS A 9 7.15 2.78 -2.34
N LEU A 10 7.10 2.53 -1.05
CA LEU A 10 7.98 1.60 -0.37
C LEU A 10 7.22 0.29 -0.20
N TYR A 11 7.91 -0.81 -0.46
CA TYR A 11 7.44 -2.16 -0.24
C TYR A 11 8.28 -2.80 0.86
N GLU A 12 7.65 -3.21 1.96
CA GLU A 12 8.31 -3.91 3.04
C GLU A 12 7.76 -5.33 3.16
N PRO A 13 8.57 -6.36 2.85
CA PRO A 13 8.15 -7.75 3.06
C PRO A 13 8.05 -8.02 4.56
N ILE A 14 6.93 -8.60 4.98
CA ILE A 14 6.66 -9.02 6.35
C ILE A 14 6.49 -10.53 6.42
N GLU A 15 6.51 -11.09 7.63
CA GLU A 15 6.54 -12.54 7.87
C GLU A 15 5.42 -13.31 7.17
N ASN A 16 4.25 -12.70 6.98
CA ASN A 16 3.09 -13.28 6.31
C ASN A 16 2.61 -12.46 5.11
N GLY A 17 3.46 -11.64 4.49
CA GLY A 17 3.07 -10.91 3.29
C GLY A 17 3.92 -9.68 2.97
N VAL A 18 3.30 -8.58 2.54
CA VAL A 18 3.97 -7.32 2.23
C VAL A 18 3.11 -6.13 2.65
N GLU A 19 3.74 -5.13 3.24
CA GLU A 19 3.12 -3.85 3.52
C GLU A 19 3.66 -2.79 2.56
N LEU A 20 2.77 -1.92 2.10
CA LEU A 20 3.08 -0.83 1.20
C LEU A 20 2.89 0.48 1.92
N TYR A 21 3.89 1.33 1.78
CA TYR A 21 3.95 2.64 2.41
C TYR A 21 4.20 3.72 1.36
N HIS A 22 3.62 4.89 1.58
CA HIS A 22 3.95 6.06 0.82
C HIS A 22 5.00 6.91 1.54
N ALA A 23 6.14 7.10 0.90
CA ALA A 23 7.16 8.02 1.38
C ALA A 23 6.89 9.43 0.85
N HIS A 24 6.53 10.35 1.75
CA HIS A 24 6.46 11.78 1.45
C HIS A 24 7.86 12.40 1.61
N PHE A 25 8.54 12.66 0.49
CA PHE A 25 9.77 13.44 0.51
C PHE A 25 9.45 14.92 0.41
N LEU A 26 9.51 15.64 1.54
CA LEU A 26 9.49 17.11 1.52
C LEU A 26 10.86 17.62 1.06
N LEU A 27 10.87 18.36 -0.05
CA LEU A 27 12.08 18.78 -0.75
C LEU A 27 13.00 19.73 0.04
N ASP A 28 12.62 20.21 1.24
CA ASP A 28 13.31 21.35 1.89
C ASP A 28 13.70 21.16 3.37
N SER A 29 13.64 19.96 3.97
CA SER A 29 13.98 19.86 5.40
C SER A 29 14.56 18.51 5.81
N GLN A 30 15.73 18.55 6.43
CA GLN A 30 16.59 17.46 6.89
C GLN A 30 15.96 16.41 7.85
N HIS A 31 14.65 16.38 8.13
CA HIS A 31 14.17 15.62 9.29
C HIS A 31 12.76 14.97 9.29
N SER A 32 12.02 14.92 8.19
CA SER A 32 10.71 14.25 8.24
C SER A 32 10.44 13.35 7.04
N GLU A 33 11.09 12.19 7.01
CA GLU A 33 10.55 11.03 6.31
C GLU A 33 9.34 10.55 7.13
N TYR A 34 8.12 10.90 6.71
CA TYR A 34 6.92 10.24 7.23
C TYR A 34 6.40 9.28 6.17
N THR A 35 6.30 8.01 6.56
CA THR A 35 5.73 6.96 5.73
C THR A 35 4.30 6.68 6.17
N SER A 36 3.34 6.93 5.29
CA SER A 36 1.94 6.58 5.55
C SER A 36 1.68 5.17 5.02
N PRO A 37 1.13 4.24 5.81
CA PRO A 37 0.68 2.97 5.28
C PRO A 37 -0.42 3.22 4.24
N ILE A 38 -0.32 2.61 3.07
CA ILE A 38 -1.31 2.75 1.98
C ILE A 38 -1.97 1.42 1.63
N ALA A 39 -1.31 0.31 1.93
CA ALA A 39 -1.79 -1.01 1.55
C ALA A 39 -1.08 -2.10 2.37
N LYS A 40 -1.77 -3.21 2.60
CA LYS A 40 -1.24 -4.37 3.29
C LYS A 40 -1.74 -5.62 2.63
N ILE A 41 -0.84 -6.47 2.21
CA ILE A 41 -1.16 -7.74 1.56
C ILE A 41 -0.67 -8.85 2.47
N LEU A 42 -1.53 -9.80 2.80
CA LEU A 42 -1.22 -10.94 3.65
C LEU A 42 -1.50 -12.24 2.93
N PHE A 43 -0.56 -13.17 2.96
CA PHE A 43 -0.77 -14.52 2.47
C PHE A 43 -1.50 -15.36 3.52
N ASP A 44 -2.71 -15.81 3.18
CA ASP A 44 -3.47 -16.73 3.99
C ASP A 44 -3.08 -18.17 3.63
N ALA A 45 -2.36 -18.83 4.54
CA ALA A 45 -1.91 -20.21 4.35
C ALA A 45 -3.07 -21.23 4.32
N ASN A 46 -4.24 -20.92 4.88
CA ASN A 46 -5.39 -21.81 4.90
C ASN A 46 -6.06 -21.87 3.52
N THR A 47 -6.20 -20.71 2.88
CA THR A 47 -6.81 -20.63 1.54
C THR A 47 -5.77 -20.66 0.42
N GLN A 48 -4.48 -20.52 0.74
CA GLN A 48 -3.37 -20.36 -0.22
C GLN A 48 -3.58 -19.13 -1.12
N LEU A 49 -4.16 -18.06 -0.58
CA LEU A 49 -4.46 -16.83 -1.32
C LEU A 49 -3.82 -15.63 -0.63
N TRP A 50 -3.39 -14.66 -1.43
CA TRP A 50 -2.97 -13.35 -0.98
C TRP A 50 -4.20 -12.47 -0.78
N CYS A 51 -4.46 -12.05 0.44
CA CYS A 51 -5.54 -11.15 0.82
C CYS A 51 -5.05 -9.70 0.84
N PHE A 52 -5.80 -8.81 0.21
CA PHE A 52 -5.42 -7.40 0.08
C PHE A 52 -6.26 -6.52 1.02
N TYR A 53 -5.58 -5.72 1.83
CA TYR A 53 -6.15 -4.81 2.80
C TYR A 53 -5.69 -3.37 2.53
N VAL A 54 -6.59 -2.43 2.76
CA VAL A 54 -6.34 -1.00 2.68
C VAL A 54 -6.56 -0.35 4.05
N PRO A 55 -5.74 0.65 4.41
CA PRO A 55 -5.95 1.43 5.62
C PRO A 55 -7.17 2.34 5.42
N LYS A 56 -8.08 2.31 6.38
CA LYS A 56 -9.29 3.13 6.44
C LYS A 56 -9.30 3.89 7.75
N TYR A 57 -9.22 5.21 7.66
CA TYR A 57 -9.27 6.08 8.82
C TYR A 57 -10.73 6.29 9.24
N ARG A 58 -11.06 5.94 10.48
CA ARG A 58 -12.34 6.25 11.12
C ARG A 58 -12.07 7.21 12.28
N GLY A 59 -12.03 8.51 11.99
CA GLY A 59 -11.59 9.52 12.95
C GLY A 59 -10.07 9.44 13.14
N GLU A 60 -9.62 9.21 14.37
CA GLU A 60 -8.19 9.05 14.71
C GLU A 60 -7.73 7.58 14.65
N GLU A 61 -8.64 6.62 14.41
CA GLU A 61 -8.33 5.19 14.38
C GLU A 61 -8.06 4.68 12.96
N LEU A 62 -6.93 4.00 12.78
CA LEU A 62 -6.54 3.33 11.54
C LEU A 62 -7.06 1.88 11.56
N MET A 63 -7.99 1.56 10.65
CA MET A 63 -8.52 0.20 10.48
C MET A 63 -8.06 -0.39 9.16
N TRP A 64 -7.59 -1.65 9.18
CA TRP A 64 -7.30 -2.39 7.95
C TRP A 64 -8.56 -3.11 7.49
N VAL A 65 -9.05 -2.77 6.30
CA VAL A 65 -10.24 -3.38 5.71
C VAL A 65 -9.89 -4.08 4.40
N PRO A 66 -10.49 -5.23 4.07
CA PRO A 66 -10.22 -5.90 2.81
C PRO A 66 -10.63 -5.03 1.63
N TYR A 67 -9.84 -5.02 0.57
CA TYR A 67 -10.10 -4.22 -0.61
C TYR A 67 -11.26 -4.83 -1.41
N GLU A 68 -12.40 -4.14 -1.50
CA GLU A 68 -13.63 -4.70 -2.05
C GLU A 68 -13.54 -5.09 -3.54
N LYS A 69 -12.73 -4.37 -4.33
CA LYS A 69 -12.58 -4.69 -5.77
C LYS A 69 -11.71 -5.93 -6.00
N LEU A 70 -10.70 -6.12 -5.18
CA LEU A 70 -9.76 -7.23 -5.28
C LEU A 70 -9.38 -7.71 -3.87
N PRO A 71 -10.28 -8.44 -3.19
CA PRO A 71 -10.07 -8.81 -1.79
C PRO A 71 -8.97 -9.85 -1.64
N SER A 72 -8.74 -10.68 -2.66
CA SER A 72 -7.68 -11.67 -2.68
C SER A 72 -7.27 -12.10 -4.08
N SER A 73 -6.05 -12.62 -4.22
CA SER A 73 -5.49 -13.18 -5.45
C SER A 73 -4.60 -14.39 -5.15
N GLU A 74 -4.35 -15.24 -6.15
CA GLU A 74 -3.41 -16.36 -6.04
C GLU A 74 -1.94 -15.89 -6.07
N THR A 75 -1.68 -14.72 -6.63
CA THR A 75 -0.31 -14.20 -6.80
C THR A 75 -0.22 -12.74 -6.31
N LEU A 76 0.82 -12.45 -5.55
CA LEU A 76 1.14 -11.11 -5.08
C LEU A 76 1.30 -10.10 -6.23
N GLU A 77 1.95 -10.52 -7.32
CA GLU A 77 2.18 -9.69 -8.50
C GLU A 77 0.88 -9.18 -9.13
N VAL A 78 -0.20 -9.95 -9.07
CA VAL A 78 -1.52 -9.52 -9.57
C VAL A 78 -2.09 -8.41 -8.69
N LEU A 79 -1.92 -8.50 -7.37
CA LEU A 79 -2.37 -7.45 -6.45
C LEU A 79 -1.56 -6.16 -6.64
N LEU A 80 -0.25 -6.28 -6.83
CA LEU A 80 0.63 -5.16 -7.11
C LEU A 80 0.34 -4.52 -8.47
N ALA A 81 0.15 -5.33 -9.51
CA ALA A 81 -0.21 -4.83 -10.83
C ALA A 81 -1.55 -4.11 -10.81
N GLU A 82 -2.54 -4.60 -10.07
CA GLU A 82 -3.84 -3.93 -9.91
C GLU A 82 -3.72 -2.64 -9.09
N LEU A 83 -2.83 -2.60 -8.08
CA LEU A 83 -2.49 -1.40 -7.32
C LEU A 83 -1.82 -0.32 -8.20
N GLU A 84 -0.89 -0.72 -9.06
CA GLU A 84 -0.18 0.15 -10.00
C GLU A 84 -1.06 0.56 -11.20
N SER A 85 -1.95 -0.34 -11.61
CA SER A 85 -2.83 -0.15 -12.75
C SER A 85 -4.12 0.58 -12.39
N ASP A 86 -4.46 0.79 -11.11
CA ASP A 86 -5.68 1.50 -10.72
C ASP A 86 -5.57 2.98 -11.14
N PRO A 87 -6.24 3.39 -12.23
CA PRO A 87 -6.04 4.69 -12.87
C PRO A 87 -6.74 5.82 -12.10
N GLN A 88 -7.49 5.49 -11.05
CA GLN A 88 -8.19 6.48 -10.23
C GLN A 88 -7.36 6.99 -9.06
N ALA A 89 -6.16 6.44 -8.82
CA ALA A 89 -5.38 6.79 -7.64
C ALA A 89 -6.22 6.68 -6.36
N CYS A 90 -7.19 5.75 -6.29
CA CYS A 90 -8.08 5.59 -5.13
C CYS A 90 -7.34 5.15 -3.85
N PHE A 91 -6.04 4.83 -3.96
CA PHE A 91 -5.13 4.58 -2.86
C PHE A 91 -4.42 5.85 -2.34
N TRP A 92 -4.55 6.97 -3.05
CA TRP A 92 -3.83 8.22 -2.84
C TRP A 92 -4.69 9.39 -2.32
N ASP A 93 -6.01 9.21 -2.18
CA ASP A 93 -6.93 10.26 -1.68
C ASP A 93 -7.05 10.25 -0.14
#